data_AF-A0A529ZN71-F1
#
_entry.id   AF-A0A529ZN71-F1
#
_cell.length_a   1.000
_cell.length_b   1.000
_cell.length_c   1.000
_cell.angle_alpha   90.00
_cell.angle_beta   90.00
_cell.angle_gamma   90.00
#
_symmetry.space_group_name_H-M   'P 1'
#
loop_
_entity.id
_entity.type
_entity.pdbx_description
1 polymer ?
#
loop_
_entity_poly.entity_id
_entity_poly.type
_entity_poly.pdbx_seq_one_letter_code
_entity_poly.pdbx_strand_id
1 'polypeptide(L)'
;VVSASFGFPELMKKIGVERRVHTAGQNKAVLDPFKPEKKEDVERLKALQLEVHETFIDLVRERRGSKLKDDPDLFTGLFWTAKKGLELGLVDALGDMRSVLKTRFGDKTQLKLITAPRGLFGRFGLFGSRFSAPDIAAAAANGVLDAAEERALWARFGL
;
A
#
# COMPACT_ATOMS: atom_id res chain seq x y z
N VAL A 1 -2.64 -1.34 -15.84
CA VAL A 1 -3.40 -0.32 -15.05
C VAL A 1 -4.88 -0.67 -15.13
N VAL A 2 -5.63 -0.57 -14.03
CA VAL A 2 -7.05 -0.96 -14.00
C VAL A 2 -7.88 0.19 -13.43
N SER A 3 -9.02 0.46 -14.06
CA SER A 3 -10.10 1.30 -13.53
C SER A 3 -11.39 0.49 -13.66
N ALA A 4 -12.18 0.43 -12.60
CA ALA A 4 -13.41 -0.37 -12.56
C ALA A 4 -14.52 0.44 -11.88
N SER A 5 -15.73 0.34 -12.45
CA SER A 5 -16.94 0.98 -11.95
C SER A 5 -18.16 0.17 -12.37
N PHE A 6 -19.34 0.57 -11.90
CA PHE A 6 -20.62 -0.04 -12.23
C PHE A 6 -21.48 0.89 -13.09
N GLY A 7 -22.43 0.34 -13.83
CA GLY A 7 -23.48 1.10 -14.52
C GLY A 7 -24.84 0.88 -13.87
N PHE A 8 -25.43 1.93 -13.31
CA PHE A 8 -26.75 1.94 -12.68
C PHE A 8 -27.90 2.68 -13.41
N PRO A 9 -27.77 3.24 -14.64
CA PRO A 9 -28.88 3.96 -15.28
C PRO A 9 -30.22 3.21 -15.31
N GLU A 10 -30.20 1.92 -15.65
CA GLU A 10 -31.41 1.10 -15.76
C GLU A 10 -32.05 0.78 -14.40
N LEU A 11 -31.22 0.56 -13.37
CA LEU A 11 -31.72 0.33 -12.02
C LEU A 11 -32.43 1.58 -11.50
N MET A 12 -31.81 2.75 -11.63
CA MET A 12 -32.39 4.03 -11.21
C MET A 12 -33.74 4.28 -11.89
N LYS A 13 -33.83 4.03 -13.20
CA LYS A 13 -35.08 4.13 -13.97
C LYS A 13 -36.15 3.19 -13.41
N LYS A 14 -35.81 1.96 -13.06
CA LYS A 14 -36.75 0.95 -12.52
C LYS A 14 -37.31 1.34 -11.14
N ILE A 15 -36.50 1.95 -10.29
CA ILE A 15 -36.90 2.32 -8.92
C ILE A 15 -37.39 3.77 -8.81
N GLY A 16 -37.51 4.50 -9.93
CA GLY A 16 -37.98 5.88 -9.96
C GLY A 16 -37.02 6.91 -9.36
N VAL A 17 -35.71 6.60 -9.33
CA VAL A 17 -34.68 7.53 -8.84
C VAL A 17 -34.13 8.36 -9.99
N GLU A 18 -34.10 9.68 -9.82
CA GLU A 18 -33.49 10.61 -10.76
C GLU A 18 -32.13 11.10 -10.26
N ARG A 19 -31.14 11.11 -11.15
CA ARG A 19 -29.83 11.71 -10.86
C ARG A 19 -29.74 13.13 -11.39
N ARG A 20 -29.55 14.09 -10.48
CA ARG A 20 -29.36 15.52 -10.78
C ARG A 20 -27.92 15.92 -10.47
N VAL A 21 -27.18 16.35 -11.48
CA VAL A 21 -25.76 16.71 -11.35
C VAL A 21 -25.52 18.05 -12.04
N HIS A 22 -24.92 19.00 -11.31
CA HIS A 22 -24.54 20.32 -11.81
C HIS A 22 -23.01 20.45 -11.74
N THR A 23 -22.37 20.79 -12.85
CA THR A 23 -20.91 20.89 -12.93
C THR A 23 -20.46 22.20 -13.55
N ALA A 24 -19.42 22.81 -12.99
CA ALA A 24 -18.81 24.02 -13.54
C ALA A 24 -17.88 23.76 -14.75
N GLY A 25 -17.55 22.51 -15.06
CA GLY A 25 -16.64 22.15 -16.15
C GLY A 25 -17.16 20.96 -16.94
N GLN A 26 -16.84 20.93 -18.23
CA GLN A 26 -17.39 19.96 -19.20
C GLN A 26 -17.10 18.50 -18.83
N ASN A 27 -15.94 18.22 -18.23
CA ASN A 27 -15.45 16.88 -17.92
C ASN A 27 -15.44 16.55 -16.41
N LYS A 28 -16.21 17.26 -15.57
CA LYS A 28 -16.25 17.05 -14.11
C LYS A 28 -17.16 15.91 -13.62
N ALA A 29 -17.80 15.20 -14.54
CA ALA A 29 -18.63 14.02 -14.26
C ALA A 29 -18.37 12.90 -15.30
N VAL A 30 -17.11 12.77 -15.71
CA VAL A 30 -16.63 11.73 -16.63
C VAL A 30 -16.76 10.35 -15.96
N LEU A 31 -17.21 9.35 -16.73
CA LEU A 31 -17.41 7.97 -16.26
C LEU A 31 -18.31 7.85 -15.01
N ASP A 32 -19.29 8.75 -14.90
CA ASP A 32 -20.29 8.71 -13.85
C ASP A 32 -21.09 7.39 -13.90
N PRO A 33 -21.06 6.54 -12.85
CA PRO A 33 -21.68 5.21 -12.86
C PRO A 33 -23.20 5.23 -13.00
N PHE A 34 -23.81 6.40 -12.87
CA PHE A 34 -25.25 6.58 -12.91
C PHE A 34 -25.72 7.25 -14.21
N LYS A 35 -24.84 7.48 -15.17
CA LYS A 35 -25.18 7.94 -16.53
C LYS A 35 -24.76 6.87 -17.55
N PRO A 36 -25.38 6.85 -18.74
CA PRO A 36 -24.85 6.09 -19.86
C PRO A 36 -23.40 6.50 -20.14
N GLU A 37 -22.55 5.52 -20.38
CA GLU A 37 -21.13 5.75 -20.65
C GLU A 37 -20.95 6.43 -22.02
N LYS A 38 -20.07 7.43 -22.07
CA LYS A 38 -19.74 8.15 -23.31
C LYS A 38 -18.49 7.55 -23.93
N LYS A 39 -18.53 7.32 -25.24
CA LYS A 39 -17.40 6.71 -25.97
C LYS A 39 -16.13 7.55 -25.85
N GLU A 40 -16.24 8.86 -25.92
CA GLU A 40 -15.12 9.80 -25.85
C GLU A 40 -14.43 9.76 -24.47
N ASP A 41 -15.20 9.54 -23.40
CA ASP A 41 -14.69 9.42 -22.04
C ASP A 41 -13.91 8.12 -21.84
N VAL A 42 -14.41 7.01 -22.43
CA VAL A 42 -13.72 5.71 -22.43
C VAL A 42 -12.42 5.78 -23.22
N GLU A 43 -12.44 6.40 -24.40
CA GLU A 43 -11.24 6.59 -25.22
C GLU A 43 -10.17 7.40 -24.47
N ARG A 44 -10.57 8.48 -23.80
CA ARG A 44 -9.67 9.27 -22.96
C ARG A 44 -9.10 8.46 -21.80
N LEU A 45 -9.93 7.67 -21.11
CA LEU A 45 -9.48 6.79 -20.03
C LEU A 45 -8.45 5.77 -20.54
N LYS A 46 -8.72 5.13 -21.68
CA LYS A 46 -7.82 4.13 -22.27
C LYS A 46 -6.47 4.74 -22.65
N ALA A 47 -6.47 5.93 -23.26
CA ALA A 47 -5.24 6.65 -23.57
C ALA A 47 -4.39 6.89 -22.32
N LEU A 48 -5.02 7.38 -21.23
CA LEU A 48 -4.35 7.59 -19.95
C LEU A 48 -3.83 6.28 -19.34
N GLN A 49 -4.62 5.20 -19.42
CA GLN A 49 -4.20 3.90 -18.91
C GLN A 49 -2.97 3.34 -19.65
N LEU A 50 -2.89 3.55 -20.98
CA LEU A 50 -1.73 3.17 -21.78
C LEU A 50 -0.50 3.98 -21.39
N GLU A 51 -0.63 5.30 -21.28
CA GLU A 51 0.48 6.19 -20.87
C GLU A 51 1.05 5.81 -19.49
N VAL A 52 0.17 5.57 -18.50
CA VAL A 52 0.59 5.14 -17.16
C VAL A 52 1.21 3.74 -17.19
N HIS A 53 0.71 2.86 -18.07
CA HIS A 53 1.27 1.53 -18.23
C HIS A 53 2.68 1.57 -18.86
N GLU A 54 2.87 2.38 -19.90
CA GLU A 54 4.18 2.60 -20.54
C GLU A 54 5.18 3.17 -19.54
N THR A 55 4.77 4.17 -18.75
CA THR A 55 5.62 4.74 -17.69
C THR A 55 6.08 3.67 -16.69
N PHE A 56 5.20 2.74 -16.33
CA PHE A 56 5.56 1.62 -15.46
C PHE A 56 6.55 0.65 -16.14
N ILE A 57 6.31 0.31 -17.41
CA ILE A 57 7.21 -0.56 -18.20
C ILE A 57 8.60 0.06 -18.27
N ASP A 58 8.69 1.34 -18.61
CA ASP A 58 9.95 2.05 -18.77
C ASP A 58 10.73 2.10 -17.46
N LEU A 59 10.06 2.40 -16.34
CA LEU A 59 10.67 2.37 -15.02
C LEU A 59 11.26 0.99 -14.69
N VAL A 60 10.53 -0.09 -14.98
CA VAL A 60 11.02 -1.45 -14.71
C VAL A 60 12.20 -1.79 -15.62
N ARG A 61 12.11 -1.47 -16.92
CA ARG A 61 13.18 -1.72 -17.89
C ARG A 61 14.45 -0.94 -17.54
N GLU A 62 14.34 0.32 -17.20
CA GLU A 62 15.46 1.17 -16.78
C GLU A 62 16.15 0.59 -15.53
N ARG A 63 15.36 0.17 -14.53
CA ARG A 63 15.89 -0.33 -13.25
C ARG A 63 16.48 -1.73 -13.33
N ARG A 64 15.92 -2.62 -14.16
CA ARG A 64 16.39 -4.00 -14.29
C ARG A 64 17.45 -4.16 -15.37
N GLY A 65 17.46 -3.30 -16.38
CA GLY A 65 18.44 -3.29 -17.47
C GLY A 65 18.59 -4.66 -18.11
N SER A 66 19.84 -5.08 -18.33
CA SER A 66 20.18 -6.37 -18.95
C SER A 66 19.80 -7.61 -18.14
N LYS A 67 19.37 -7.45 -16.87
CA LYS A 67 18.88 -8.58 -16.06
C LYS A 67 17.50 -9.02 -16.49
N LEU A 68 16.66 -8.09 -16.95
CA LEU A 68 15.28 -8.39 -17.34
C LEU A 68 15.29 -9.25 -18.61
N LYS A 69 14.58 -10.37 -18.57
CA LYS A 69 14.39 -11.20 -19.76
C LYS A 69 13.36 -10.57 -20.69
N ASP A 70 13.48 -10.90 -21.98
CA ASP A 70 12.41 -10.63 -22.92
C ASP A 70 11.41 -11.79 -22.84
N ASP A 71 10.20 -11.49 -22.39
CA ASP A 71 9.11 -12.44 -22.23
C ASP A 71 7.80 -11.68 -22.49
N PRO A 72 6.93 -12.19 -23.39
CA PRO A 72 5.71 -11.50 -23.81
C PRO A 72 4.71 -11.31 -22.67
N ASP A 73 4.82 -12.07 -21.58
CA ASP A 73 3.92 -12.00 -20.45
C ASP A 73 4.38 -10.98 -19.38
N LEU A 74 5.60 -10.44 -19.48
CA LEU A 74 6.04 -9.31 -18.68
C LEU A 74 5.12 -8.13 -19.01
N PHE A 75 4.53 -7.51 -17.98
CA PHE A 75 3.61 -6.36 -18.12
C PHE A 75 2.17 -6.67 -18.56
N THR A 76 1.74 -7.93 -18.50
CA THR A 76 0.32 -8.29 -18.71
C THR A 76 -0.55 -8.16 -17.45
N GLY A 77 0.09 -8.04 -16.28
CA GLY A 77 -0.56 -8.12 -14.97
C GLY A 77 -0.57 -9.53 -14.36
N LEU A 78 0.09 -10.50 -15.00
CA LEU A 78 0.32 -11.82 -14.44
C LEU A 78 1.19 -11.78 -13.18
N PHE A 79 0.91 -12.72 -12.28
CA PHE A 79 1.65 -12.90 -11.04
C PHE A 79 2.70 -13.99 -11.20
N TRP A 80 3.83 -13.82 -10.53
CA TRP A 80 4.96 -14.74 -10.60
C TRP A 80 5.32 -15.26 -9.22
N THR A 81 5.68 -16.54 -9.16
CA THR A 81 6.36 -17.07 -7.97
C THR A 81 7.76 -16.49 -7.89
N ALA A 82 8.37 -16.50 -6.69
CA ALA A 82 9.72 -15.96 -6.52
C ALA A 82 10.76 -16.63 -7.44
N LYS A 83 10.65 -17.96 -7.65
CA LYS A 83 11.54 -18.71 -8.56
C LYS A 83 11.44 -18.20 -10.00
N LYS A 84 10.22 -18.07 -10.53
CA LYS A 84 10.00 -17.55 -11.88
C LYS A 84 10.40 -16.07 -11.99
N GLY A 85 10.18 -15.29 -10.93
CA GLY A 85 10.66 -13.91 -10.84
C GLY A 85 12.18 -13.80 -10.93
N LEU A 86 12.93 -14.76 -10.37
CA LEU A 86 14.39 -14.81 -10.52
C LEU A 86 14.79 -15.15 -11.96
N GLU A 87 14.15 -16.14 -12.58
CA GLU A 87 14.40 -16.53 -13.98
C GLU A 87 14.14 -15.39 -14.97
N LEU A 88 13.05 -14.65 -14.78
CA LEU A 88 12.67 -13.48 -15.58
C LEU A 88 13.53 -12.24 -15.27
N GLY A 89 14.37 -12.30 -14.23
CA GLY A 89 15.18 -11.17 -13.80
C GLY A 89 14.38 -10.05 -13.14
N LEU A 90 13.19 -10.33 -12.60
CA LEU A 90 12.39 -9.40 -11.80
C LEU A 90 12.96 -9.21 -10.39
N VAL A 91 13.62 -10.22 -9.84
CA VAL A 91 14.34 -10.15 -8.55
C VAL A 91 15.79 -10.61 -8.73
N ASP A 92 16.65 -10.28 -7.77
CA ASP A 92 18.08 -10.61 -7.84
C ASP A 92 18.46 -11.90 -7.10
N ALA A 93 17.67 -12.30 -6.10
CA ALA A 93 17.94 -13.48 -5.28
C ALA A 93 16.69 -13.95 -4.54
N LEU A 94 16.74 -15.20 -4.05
CA LEU A 94 15.78 -15.77 -3.12
C LEU A 94 16.39 -15.77 -1.71
N GLY A 95 15.60 -15.41 -0.70
CA GLY A 95 16.07 -15.42 0.69
C GLY A 95 15.02 -14.90 1.65
N ASP A 96 15.32 -15.01 2.94
CA ASP A 96 14.53 -14.41 4.01
C ASP A 96 15.17 -13.12 4.54
N MET A 97 14.35 -12.30 5.18
CA MET A 97 14.76 -10.99 5.69
C MET A 97 15.93 -11.06 6.68
N ARG A 98 15.96 -12.03 7.59
CA ARG A 98 17.01 -12.09 8.64
C ARG A 98 18.36 -12.42 8.01
N SER A 99 18.40 -13.42 7.13
CA SER A 99 19.63 -13.82 6.45
C SER A 99 20.16 -12.68 5.59
N VAL A 100 19.32 -12.06 4.76
CA VAL A 100 19.72 -10.96 3.87
C VAL A 100 20.26 -9.75 4.65
N LEU A 101 19.60 -9.36 5.74
CA LEU A 101 20.05 -8.22 6.55
C LEU A 101 21.37 -8.51 7.26
N LYS A 102 21.56 -9.71 7.81
CA LYS A 102 22.84 -10.08 8.43
C LYS A 102 23.98 -10.15 7.43
N THR A 103 23.74 -10.69 6.23
CA THR A 103 24.75 -10.66 5.16
C THR A 103 25.12 -9.24 4.75
N ARG A 104 24.15 -8.32 4.69
CA ARG A 104 24.39 -6.94 4.23
C ARG A 104 24.99 -6.02 5.29
N PHE A 105 24.58 -6.18 6.54
CA PHE A 105 24.90 -5.24 7.63
C PHE A 105 25.69 -5.88 8.79
N GLY A 106 25.99 -7.18 8.69
CA GLY A 106 26.79 -7.95 9.65
C GLY A 106 25.96 -8.82 10.61
N ASP A 107 26.60 -9.82 11.21
CA ASP A 107 25.95 -10.83 12.06
C ASP A 107 25.27 -10.26 13.31
N LYS A 108 25.75 -9.10 13.78
CA LYS A 108 25.20 -8.37 14.93
C LYS A 108 23.94 -7.57 14.59
N THR A 109 23.45 -7.62 13.35
CA THR A 109 22.24 -6.92 12.94
C THR A 109 21.03 -7.44 13.70
N GLN A 110 20.33 -6.52 14.38
CA GLN A 110 19.11 -6.80 15.13
C GLN A 110 17.92 -6.15 14.45
N LEU A 111 16.89 -6.95 14.14
CA LEU A 111 15.62 -6.45 13.63
C LEU A 111 14.79 -5.96 14.82
N LYS A 112 14.44 -4.69 14.82
CA LYS A 112 13.52 -4.11 15.80
C LYS A 112 12.14 -3.98 15.15
N LEU A 113 11.13 -4.56 15.80
CA LEU A 113 9.75 -4.39 15.38
C LEU A 113 9.29 -2.98 15.77
N ILE A 114 9.03 -2.13 14.78
CA ILE A 114 8.42 -0.82 15.01
C ILE A 114 6.91 -1.02 14.94
N THR A 115 6.25 -0.91 16.10
CA THR A 115 4.79 -0.89 16.19
C THR A 115 4.31 0.57 16.17
N ALA A 116 3.09 0.80 15.68
CA ALA A 116 2.47 2.11 15.80
C ALA A 116 2.43 2.52 17.29
N PRO A 117 2.76 3.77 17.64
CA PRO A 117 2.83 4.19 19.03
C PRO A 117 1.45 3.96 19.67
N ARG A 118 1.40 3.16 20.73
CA ARG A 118 0.19 3.06 21.53
C ARG A 118 -0.07 4.42 22.17
N GLY A 119 -1.27 4.96 21.97
CA GLY A 119 -1.74 6.14 22.70
C GLY A 119 -1.75 5.87 24.21
N LEU A 120 -1.82 6.93 25.02
CA LEU A 120 -1.68 6.85 26.48
C LEU A 120 -2.60 5.76 27.09
N PHE A 121 -3.86 5.68 26.67
CA PHE A 121 -4.81 4.66 27.13
C PHE A 121 -4.41 3.21 26.81
N GLY A 122 -3.69 2.98 25.71
CA GLY A 122 -3.16 1.66 25.34
C GLY A 122 -1.87 1.28 26.07
N ARG A 123 -1.14 2.26 26.64
CA ARG A 123 0.04 2.04 27.48
C ARG A 123 -0.33 1.70 28.93
N PHE A 124 -1.47 2.19 29.42
CA PHE A 124 -1.98 1.89 30.77
C PHE A 124 -2.74 0.56 30.91
N GLY A 125 -2.83 -0.26 29.85
CA GLY A 125 -3.46 -1.59 29.95
C GLY A 125 -4.95 -1.57 30.33
N LEU A 126 -5.63 -0.41 30.18
CA LEU A 126 -7.01 -0.19 30.64
C LEU A 126 -8.07 -0.98 29.85
N PHE A 127 -7.66 -1.82 28.90
CA PHE A 127 -8.54 -2.67 28.10
C PHE A 127 -8.10 -4.13 28.25
N GLY A 128 -8.61 -4.84 29.25
CA GLY A 128 -8.61 -6.31 29.24
C GLY A 128 -8.39 -7.09 30.54
N SER A 129 -8.01 -6.51 31.69
CA SER A 129 -7.79 -7.32 32.90
C SER A 129 -8.12 -6.60 34.22
N ARG A 130 -8.72 -7.36 35.14
CA ARG A 130 -9.17 -7.02 36.50
C ARG A 130 -8.24 -6.05 37.24
N PHE A 131 -8.78 -4.91 37.69
CA PHE A 131 -8.00 -3.84 38.32
C PHE A 131 -7.81 -4.09 39.83
N SER A 132 -6.56 -4.24 40.26
CA SER A 132 -6.14 -3.84 41.61
C SER A 132 -5.25 -2.59 41.50
N ALA A 133 -5.30 -1.70 42.51
CA ALA A 133 -4.49 -0.47 42.52
C ALA A 133 -2.96 -0.71 42.34
N PRO A 134 -2.37 -1.80 42.87
CA PRO A 134 -0.99 -2.19 42.57
C PRO A 134 -0.70 -2.39 41.07
N ASP A 135 -1.63 -3.00 40.33
CA ASP A 135 -1.42 -3.33 38.91
C ASP A 135 -1.42 -2.07 38.03
N ILE A 136 -2.22 -1.07 38.40
CA ILE A 136 -2.27 0.24 37.72
C ILE A 136 -0.96 1.00 37.94
N ALA A 137 -0.44 0.99 39.17
CA ALA A 137 0.83 1.65 39.50
C ALA A 137 2.01 1.00 38.76
N ALA A 138 2.03 -0.33 38.68
CA ALA A 138 3.04 -1.07 37.93
C ALA A 138 2.96 -0.80 36.42
N ALA A 139 1.75 -0.76 35.84
CA ALA A 139 1.56 -0.42 34.43
C ALA A 139 2.00 1.02 34.11
N ALA A 140 1.72 1.96 35.01
CA ALA A 140 2.17 3.35 34.88
C ALA A 140 3.70 3.49 34.91
N ALA A 141 4.36 2.80 35.85
CA ALA A 141 5.82 2.81 35.98
C ALA A 141 6.50 2.23 34.73
N ASN A 142 6.02 1.08 34.24
CA ASN A 142 6.54 0.46 33.03
C ASN A 142 6.31 1.36 31.80
N GLY A 143 5.13 1.98 31.68
CA GLY A 143 4.83 2.89 30.57
C GLY A 143 5.72 4.14 30.51
N VAL A 144 6.18 4.65 31.66
CA VAL A 144 7.14 5.76 31.74
C VAL A 144 8.56 5.30 31.37
N LEU A 145 8.98 4.13 31.84
CA LEU A 145 10.28 3.54 31.49
C LEU A 145 10.38 3.26 29.99
N ASP A 146 9.35 2.65 29.41
CA ASP A 146 9.27 2.39 27.97
C ASP A 146 9.35 3.69 27.16
N ALA A 147 8.70 4.76 27.61
CA ALA A 147 8.75 6.08 26.94
C ALA A 147 10.15 6.72 27.01
N ALA A 148 10.86 6.56 28.13
CA ALA A 148 12.22 7.04 28.28
C ALA A 148 13.20 6.25 27.42
N GLU A 149 13.06 4.93 27.36
CA GLU A 149 13.88 4.06 26.50
C GLU A 149 13.64 4.35 25.01
N GLU A 150 12.38 4.50 24.61
CA GLU A 150 12.00 4.90 23.26
C GLU A 150 12.64 6.24 22.88
N ARG A 151 12.52 7.26 23.74
CA ARG A 151 13.16 8.58 23.51
C ARG A 151 14.68 8.50 23.40
N ALA A 152 15.33 7.68 24.24
CA ALA A 152 16.78 7.49 24.19
C ALA A 152 17.24 6.76 22.92
N LEU A 153 16.42 5.84 22.39
CA LEU A 153 16.69 5.15 21.13
C LEU A 153 16.56 6.09 19.93
N TRP A 154 15.54 6.95 19.89
CA TRP A 154 15.34 7.92 18.80
C TRP A 154 16.37 9.05 18.80
N ALA A 155 16.81 9.51 19.98
CA ALA A 155 17.84 10.54 20.10
C ALA A 155 19.16 10.15 19.42
N ARG A 156 19.47 8.85 19.31
CA ARG A 156 20.66 8.35 18.59
C ARG A 156 20.60 8.59 17.08
N PHE A 157 19.41 8.80 16.54
CA PHE A 157 19.16 9.09 15.12
C PHE A 157 18.87 10.57 14.85
N GLY A 158 19.00 11.45 15.86
CA GLY A 158 18.73 12.89 15.74
C GLY A 158 17.24 13.25 15.65
N LEU A 159 16.36 12.36 16.11
CA LEU A 159 14.90 12.52 16.16
C LEU A 159 14.40 12.63 17.60
#